data_AF-A0A831XDA0-F1
#
_entry.id   AF-A0A831XDA0-F1
#
_cell.length_a   1.000
_cell.length_b   1.000
_cell.length_c   1.000
_cell.angle_alpha   90.00
_cell.angle_beta   90.00
_cell.angle_gamma   90.00
#
_symmetry.space_group_name_H-M   'P 1'
#
loop_
_entity.id
_entity.type
_entity.pdbx_description
1 polymer ?
#
loop_
_entity_poly.entity_id
_entity_poly.type
_entity_poly.pdbx_seq_one_letter_code
_entity_poly.pdbx_strand_id
1 'polypeptide(L)' 'MVVLVRCTDGTVTVAQGAKLSKLIKDGLIKSFLRSGVWVDAVTHRQESSVRRPSPACESRCTAFVSCF' A
#
# COMPACT_ATOMS: atom_id res chain seq x y z
N MET A 1 6.56 7.40 15.53
CA MET A 1 6.22 7.86 14.17
C MET A 1 5.38 6.80 13.48
N VAL A 2 4.29 7.19 12.84
CA VAL A 2 3.40 6.31 12.06
C VAL A 2 3.41 6.75 10.60
N VAL A 3 3.19 5.79 9.69
CA VAL A 3 3.26 5.99 8.24
C VAL A 3 1.99 5.38 7.63
N LEU A 4 1.35 6.11 6.71
CA LEU A 4 0.24 5.58 5.93
C LEU A 4 0.77 4.53 4.95
N VAL A 5 0.10 3.39 4.88
CA VAL A 5 0.47 2.27 4.00
C VAL A 5 -0.76 1.83 3.22
N ARG A 6 -0.55 1.42 1.97
CA ARG A 6 -1.54 0.74 1.15
C ARG A 6 -1.21 -0.74 1.15
N CYS A 7 -2.11 -1.55 1.69
CA CYS A 7 -1.99 -3.00 1.74
C CYS A 7 -2.18 -3.63 0.34
N THR A 8 -1.81 -4.90 0.21
CA THR A 8 -1.95 -5.64 -1.06
C THR A 8 -3.41 -5.91 -1.44
N ASP A 9 -4.31 -5.89 -0.47
CA ASP A 9 -5.77 -5.99 -0.64
C ASP A 9 -6.42 -4.66 -1.08
N GLY A 10 -5.64 -3.59 -1.26
CA GLY A 10 -6.12 -2.27 -1.66
C GLY A 10 -6.60 -1.39 -0.52
N THR A 11 -6.60 -1.89 0.72
CA THR A 11 -6.94 -1.08 1.89
C THR A 11 -5.83 -0.09 2.23
N VAL A 12 -6.18 1.07 2.79
CA VAL A 12 -5.22 2.07 3.29
C VAL A 12 -5.28 2.08 4.81
N THR A 13 -4.14 1.84 5.44
CA THR A 13 -4.02 1.71 6.89
C THR A 13 -2.83 2.50 7.41
N VAL A 14 -2.65 2.55 8.72
CA VAL A 14 -1.53 3.22 9.37
C VAL A 14 -0.63 2.17 10.01
N ALA A 15 0.66 2.19 9.67
CA ALA A 15 1.67 1.31 10.23
C ALA A 15 2.67 2.08 11.10
N GLN A 16 3.24 1.39 12.08
CA GLN A 16 4.36 1.94 12.85
C GLN A 16 5.60 2.00 11.96
N GLY A 17 6.27 3.15 11.90
CA GLY A 17 7.43 3.35 11.02
C GLY A 17 8.56 2.32 11.22
N ALA A 18 8.78 1.90 12.48
CA ALA A 18 9.76 0.85 12.81
C ALA A 18 9.44 -0.53 12.21
N LYS A 19 8.17 -0.80 11.90
CA LYS A 19 7.70 -2.07 11.31
C LYS A 19 7.58 -1.99 9.78
N LEU A 20 7.75 -0.81 9.18
CA LEU A 20 7.56 -0.61 7.74
C LEU A 20 8.48 -1.52 6.91
N SER A 21 9.76 -1.58 7.25
CA SER A 21 10.73 -2.45 6.56
C SER A 21 10.36 -3.94 6.62
N LYS A 22 9.73 -4.37 7.72
CA LYS A 22 9.24 -5.74 7.87
C LYS A 22 8.02 -5.98 6.98
N LEU A 23 7.05 -5.06 6.99
CA LEU A 23 5.85 -5.13 6.13
C LEU A 23 6.20 -5.18 4.63
N ILE A 24 7.21 -4.43 4.21
CA ILE A 24 7.73 -4.46 2.83
C ILE A 24 8.34 -5.84 2.52
N LYS A 25 9.22 -6.34 3.39
CA LYS A 25 9.86 -7.65 3.21
C LYS A 25 8.87 -8.81 3.19
N ASP A 26 7.85 -8.73 4.04
CA ASP A 26 6.79 -9.74 4.14
C ASP A 26 5.80 -9.63 2.96
N GLY A 27 5.90 -8.60 2.12
CA GLY A 27 5.02 -8.40 0.96
C GLY A 27 3.58 -8.06 1.36
N LEU A 28 3.38 -7.51 2.55
CA LEU A 28 2.05 -7.20 3.10
C LEU A 28 1.51 -5.84 2.63
N ILE A 29 2.39 -4.98 2.12
CA ILE A 29 2.04 -3.65 1.62
C ILE A 29 2.52 -3.45 0.19
N LYS A 30 1.75 -2.69 -0.57
CA LYS A 30 2.01 -2.32 -1.96
C LYS A 30 2.70 -0.97 -2.08
N SER A 31 2.32 0.00 -1.24
CA SER A 31 2.96 1.32 -1.20
C SER A 31 2.82 1.96 0.18
N PHE A 32 3.60 3.01 0.44
CA PHE A 32 3.54 3.78 1.67
C PHE A 32 3.69 5.27 1.39
N LEU A 33 3.09 6.12 2.23
CA LEU A 33 3.11 7.56 2.06
C LEU A 33 4.38 8.14 2.71
N ARG A 34 5.21 8.81 1.91
CA ARG A 34 6.39 9.52 2.38
C ARG A 34 6.37 10.95 1.84
N SER A 35 6.42 11.92 2.74
CA SER A 35 6.44 13.35 2.37
C SER A 35 5.31 13.76 1.42
N GLY A 36 4.11 13.21 1.61
CA GLY A 36 2.93 13.50 0.77
C GLY A 36 2.86 12.75 -0.56
N VAL A 37 3.85 11.89 -0.87
CA VAL A 37 3.89 11.09 -2.10
C VAL A 37 3.82 9.61 -1.76
N TRP A 38 3.04 8.85 -2.54
CA TRP A 38 3.00 7.39 -2.43
C TRP A 38 4.25 6.78 -3.07
N VAL A 39 4.99 6.01 -2.29
CA VAL A 39 6.19 5.28 -2.71
C VAL A 39 5.85 3.80 -2.76
N ASP A 40 6.06 3.16 -3.90
CA ASP A 40 5.83 1.72 -4.04
C ASP A 40 6.82 0.92 -3.21
N ALA A 41 6.29 -0.05 -2.46
CA ALA A 41 7.05 -1.05 -1.75
C ALA A 41 7.51 -2.08 -2.78
N VAL A 42 8.63 -1.81 -3.45
CA VAL A 42 9.21 -2.74 -4.43
C VAL A 42 9.70 -3.98 -3.69
N THR A 43 8.84 -5.00 -3.60
CA THR A 43 9.22 -6.29 -3.07
C THR A 43 10.12 -6.95 -4.10
N HIS A 44 11.42 -7.05 -3.82
CA HIS A 44 12.39 -7.79 -4.63
C HIS A 44 12.18 -9.32 -4.49
N ARG A 45 10.93 -9.78 -4.57
CA ARG A 45 10.55 -11.18 -4.74
C ARG A 45 10.10 -11.37 -6.18
N GLN A 46 11.11 -11.58 -7.03
CA GLN A 46 11.13 -12.63 -8.04
C GLN A 46 9.77 -12.95 -8.67
N GLU A 47 9.39 -12.14 -9.65
CA GLU A 47 9.04 -12.60 -11.00
C GLU A 47 8.72 -14.10 -11.11
N SER A 48 7.51 -14.50 -10.71
CA SER A 48 6.95 -15.82 -11.01
C SER A 48 5.45 -15.88 -10.72
N SER A 49 4.65 -15.07 -11.42
CA SER A 49 3.28 -15.47 -11.70
C SER A 49 2.73 -14.75 -12.92
N VAL A 50 2.90 -15.44 -14.04
CA VAL A 50 2.17 -15.42 -15.30
C VAL A 50 0.79 -14.71 -15.27
N ARG A 51 0.56 -13.88 -16.32
CA ARG A 51 -0.69 -13.36 -16.93
C ARG A 51 -1.14 -11.91 -16.62
N ARG A 52 -1.00 -11.04 -17.64
CA ARG A 52 -1.94 -9.94 -18.00
C ARG A 52 -3.33 -10.54 -18.37
N PRO A 53 -4.48 -9.81 -18.43
CA PRO A 53 -4.71 -8.36 -18.46
C PRO A 53 -5.74 -7.82 -17.41
N SER A 54 -5.97 -6.50 -17.43
CA SER A 54 -6.79 -5.63 -16.54
C SER A 54 -8.20 -6.11 -16.13
N PRO A 55 -8.81 -5.44 -15.13
CA PRO A 55 -9.91 -4.56 -15.50
C PRO A 55 -9.73 -3.13 -14.95
N ALA A 56 -10.22 -2.16 -15.73
CA ALA A 56 -10.48 -0.81 -15.27
C ALA A 56 -11.39 -0.87 -14.03
N CYS A 57 -10.94 -0.36 -12.90
CA CYS A 57 -11.84 -0.03 -11.81
C CYS A 57 -11.47 1.37 -11.33
N GLU A 58 -12.16 2.35 -11.90
CA GLU A 58 -12.34 3.67 -11.31
C GLU A 58 -13.01 3.51 -9.94
N SER A 59 -12.26 3.12 -8.92
CA SER A 59 -12.72 3.25 -7.55
C SER A 59 -12.20 4.59 -7.03
N ARG A 60 -12.99 5.64 -7.26
CA ARG A 60 -12.87 6.91 -6.52
C ARG A 60 -13.07 6.57 -5.04
N CYS A 61 -11.99 6.37 -4.31
CA CYS A 61 -12.04 6.14 -2.87
C CYS A 61 -12.52 7.43 -2.17
N THR A 62 -13.80 7.48 -1.83
CA THR A 62 -14.35 8.49 -0.93
C THR A 62 -13.99 8.12 0.51
N ALA A 63 -13.13 8.91 1.14
CA ALA A 63 -12.91 8.85 2.58
C ALA A 63 -13.96 9.74 3.26
N PHE A 64 -14.78 9.16 4.14
CA PHE A 64 -15.67 9.92 5.01
C PHE A 64 -14.90 10.34 6.27
N VAL A 65 -14.74 11.65 6.45
CA VAL A 65 -14.23 12.24 7.70
C VAL A 65 -15.45 12.72 8.49
N SER A 66 -15.68 12.13 9.66
CA SER A 66 -16.68 12.61 10.62
C SER A 66 -15.95 13.48 11.65
N CYS A 67 -16.24 14.78 11.65
CA CYS A 67 -15.85 15.69 12.73
C CYS A 67 -17.00 15.73 13.73
N PHE A 68 -16.76 15.21 14.94
CA PHE A 68 -17.54 15.59 16.12
C PHE A 68 -17.17 17.00 16.55
#